data_AF-A0A7Y4C4J8-F1
#
_entry.id   AF-A0A7Y4C4J8-F1
#
_cell.length_a   1.000
_cell.length_b   1.000
_cell.length_c   1.000
_cell.angle_alpha   90.00
_cell.angle_beta   90.00
_cell.angle_gamma   90.00
#
_symmetry.space_group_name_H-M   'P 1'
#
loop_
_entity.id
_entity.type
_entity.pdbx_description
1 polymer ?
#
loop_
_entity_poly.entity_id
_entity_poly.type
_entity_poly.pdbx_seq_one_letter_code
_entity_poly.pdbx_strand_id
1 'polypeptide(L)'
;MKIELNEIEARVIGCLLEKEATTPDQYPLSLNSLTNACNQKSNREPVMALSESDVLDAVDHLISRRLVNDESSFNSRVSKYQHRFCNTEFGDLQFSDQEKGIVCSLLLRGAQTPGELRTRTNRLCQFSDVKEVESVLDQMSQGEAETALIVKLPREAGKRESRYMHQFCGQVDVDNMAETPLAPSRANSQIEPLVQEIAELKSEVSELKSELSELKELVNSLL
;
A
#
# COMPACT_ATOMS: atom_id res chain seq x y z
N MET A 1 8.51 -16.66 2.06
CA MET A 1 7.56 -16.21 3.11
C MET A 1 6.41 -15.48 2.44
N LYS A 2 5.14 -15.73 2.81
CA LYS A 2 4.00 -15.00 2.22
C LYS A 2 3.98 -13.57 2.76
N ILE A 3 4.04 -12.57 1.87
CA ILE A 3 3.97 -11.17 2.24
C ILE A 3 2.52 -10.71 2.13
N GLU A 4 1.93 -10.35 3.27
CA GLU A 4 0.60 -9.73 3.34
C GLU A 4 0.76 -8.37 4.04
N LEU A 5 0.60 -7.30 3.27
CA LEU A 5 0.69 -5.91 3.71
C LEU A 5 -0.72 -5.36 3.88
N ASN A 6 -0.92 -4.48 4.85
CA ASN A 6 -2.07 -3.59 4.84
C ASN A 6 -1.84 -2.41 3.87
N GLU A 7 -2.86 -1.58 3.66
CA GLU A 7 -2.81 -0.47 2.70
C GLU A 7 -1.73 0.58 3.04
N ILE A 8 -1.53 0.87 4.33
CA ILE A 8 -0.53 1.84 4.79
C ILE A 8 0.88 1.27 4.63
N GLU A 9 1.09 0.02 5.02
CA GLU A 9 2.35 -0.70 4.83
C GLU A 9 2.75 -0.76 3.34
N ALA A 10 1.80 -1.08 2.46
CA ALA A 10 2.02 -1.08 1.02
C ALA A 10 2.38 0.31 0.49
N ARG A 11 1.70 1.36 1.00
CA ARG A 11 2.03 2.76 0.69
C ARG A 11 3.44 3.11 1.12
N VAL A 12 3.86 2.74 2.34
CA VAL A 12 5.19 2.99 2.89
C VAL A 12 6.26 2.31 2.05
N ILE A 13 6.12 1.01 1.76
CA ILE A 13 7.05 0.27 0.91
C ILE A 13 7.14 0.88 -0.48
N GLY A 14 6.00 1.18 -1.11
CA GLY A 14 5.96 1.84 -2.42
C GLY A 14 6.69 3.19 -2.42
N CYS A 15 6.56 3.99 -1.35
CA CYS A 15 7.26 5.26 -1.23
C CYS A 15 8.78 5.09 -1.08
N LEU A 16 9.23 4.13 -0.27
CA LEU A 16 10.66 3.83 -0.11
C LEU A 16 11.27 3.36 -1.43
N LEU A 17 10.60 2.44 -2.15
CA LEU A 17 11.02 1.98 -3.47
C LEU A 17 11.11 3.13 -4.49
N GLU A 18 10.10 4.01 -4.51
CA GLU A 18 10.07 5.16 -5.41
C GLU A 18 11.22 6.14 -5.12
N LYS A 19 11.46 6.46 -3.85
CA LYS A 19 12.45 7.48 -3.47
C LYS A 19 13.88 6.99 -3.55
N GLU A 20 14.13 5.70 -3.34
CA GLU A 20 15.44 5.11 -3.62
C GLU A 20 15.85 5.32 -5.09
N ALA A 21 14.92 5.09 -6.04
CA ALA A 21 15.19 5.23 -7.46
C ALA A 21 15.19 6.70 -7.94
N THR A 22 14.23 7.50 -7.48
CA THR A 22 13.99 8.84 -8.04
C THR A 22 14.70 9.98 -7.32
N THR A 23 15.09 9.77 -6.06
CA THR A 23 15.74 10.77 -5.19
C THR A 23 16.80 10.12 -4.30
N PRO A 24 17.84 9.48 -4.88
CA PRO A 24 18.83 8.73 -4.11
C PRO A 24 19.58 9.59 -3.09
N ASP A 25 19.81 10.88 -3.38
CA ASP A 25 20.47 11.82 -2.46
C ASP A 25 19.68 12.05 -1.14
N GLN A 26 18.38 11.77 -1.15
CA GLN A 26 17.51 11.91 0.03
C GLN A 26 17.26 10.57 0.73
N TYR A 27 17.73 9.46 0.17
CA TYR A 27 17.52 8.12 0.68
C TYR A 27 18.72 7.66 1.53
N PRO A 28 18.53 7.00 2.69
CA PRO A 28 17.26 6.59 3.33
C PRO A 28 16.44 7.76 3.91
N LEU A 29 15.12 7.59 3.96
CA LEU A 29 14.17 8.65 4.30
C LEU A 29 13.99 8.81 5.81
N SER A 30 13.88 10.04 6.31
CA SER A 30 13.37 10.30 7.66
C SER A 30 11.87 10.07 7.75
N LEU A 31 11.32 9.93 8.97
CA LEU A 31 9.87 9.78 9.20
C LEU A 31 9.04 10.88 8.52
N ASN A 32 9.46 12.15 8.66
CA ASN A 32 8.78 13.28 8.03
C ASN A 32 8.84 13.20 6.49
N SER A 33 10.01 12.89 5.91
CA SER A 33 10.14 12.75 4.46
C SER A 33 9.30 11.59 3.92
N LEU A 34 9.23 10.47 4.65
CA LEU A 34 8.41 9.32 4.31
C LEU A 34 6.91 9.64 4.41
N THR A 35 6.48 10.34 5.46
CA THR A 35 5.09 10.79 5.63
C THR A 35 4.66 11.71 4.49
N ASN A 36 5.51 12.68 4.13
CA ASN A 36 5.29 13.54 2.97
C ASN A 36 5.21 12.75 1.66
N ALA A 37 6.03 11.70 1.51
CA ALA A 37 5.97 10.81 0.34
C ALA A 37 4.66 10.01 0.29
N CYS A 38 4.15 9.52 1.42
CA CYS A 38 2.89 8.78 1.49
C CYS A 38 1.68 9.63 1.10
N ASN A 39 1.72 10.92 1.46
CA ASN A 39 0.64 11.90 1.28
C ASN A 39 0.77 12.76 0.00
N GLN A 40 1.64 12.39 -0.95
CA GLN A 40 1.77 13.14 -2.21
C GLN A 40 0.45 13.11 -2.99
N LYS A 41 0.07 14.26 -3.58
CA LYS A 41 -1.13 14.38 -4.41
C LYS A 41 -0.97 13.75 -5.80
N SER A 42 0.28 13.65 -6.27
CA SER A 42 0.61 13.00 -7.53
C SER A 42 1.18 11.61 -7.27
N ASN A 43 1.02 10.72 -8.24
CA ASN A 43 1.53 9.35 -8.17
C ASN A 43 1.01 8.52 -6.98
N ARG A 44 -0.16 8.87 -6.44
CA ARG A 44 -0.86 8.12 -5.39
C ARG A 44 -2.31 7.93 -5.78
N GLU A 45 -2.77 6.68 -5.75
CA GLU A 45 -4.18 6.33 -5.91
C GLU A 45 -4.49 5.22 -4.88
N PRO A 46 -5.27 5.50 -3.81
CA PRO A 46 -5.86 6.78 -3.43
C PRO A 46 -4.84 7.76 -2.83
N VAL A 47 -5.13 9.07 -2.92
CA VAL A 47 -4.41 10.08 -2.13
C VAL A 47 -4.78 9.90 -0.66
N MET A 48 -3.77 9.78 0.21
CA MET A 48 -3.95 9.61 1.65
C MET A 48 -3.57 10.90 2.40
N ALA A 49 -3.99 10.96 3.66
CA ALA A 49 -3.63 12.02 4.60
C ALA A 49 -3.24 11.39 5.95
N LEU A 50 -2.17 10.59 5.92
CA LEU A 50 -1.65 9.88 7.08
C LEU A 50 -0.94 10.84 8.04
N SER A 51 -1.11 10.62 9.34
CA SER A 51 -0.30 11.28 10.37
C SER A 51 1.10 10.66 10.45
N GLU A 52 2.05 11.36 11.08
CA GLU A 52 3.37 10.78 11.34
C GLU A 52 3.30 9.53 12.23
N SER A 53 2.33 9.46 13.16
CA SER A 53 2.12 8.27 14.00
C SER A 53 1.63 7.07 13.19
N ASP A 54 0.68 7.26 12.26
CA ASP A 54 0.21 6.16 11.41
C ASP A 54 1.35 5.56 10.56
N VAL A 55 2.23 6.43 10.06
CA VAL A 55 3.39 6.02 9.27
C VAL A 55 4.45 5.35 10.15
N LEU A 56 4.68 5.86 11.36
CA LEU A 56 5.63 5.27 12.31
C LEU A 56 5.18 3.88 12.73
N ASP A 57 3.91 3.71 13.10
CA ASP A 57 3.35 2.40 13.47
C ASP A 57 3.53 1.39 12.33
N ALA A 58 3.20 1.78 11.09
CA ALA A 58 3.40 0.93 9.92
C ALA A 58 4.88 0.58 9.67
N VAL A 59 5.79 1.54 9.85
CA VAL A 59 7.23 1.30 9.72
C VAL A 59 7.73 0.33 10.80
N ASP A 60 7.31 0.48 12.05
CA ASP A 60 7.69 -0.41 13.15
C ASP A 60 7.19 -1.84 12.91
N HIS A 61 5.95 -2.00 12.40
CA HIS A 61 5.43 -3.29 11.95
C HIS A 61 6.28 -3.89 10.82
N LEU A 62 6.66 -3.10 9.82
CA LEU A 62 7.52 -3.55 8.71
C LEU A 62 8.94 -3.92 9.17
N ILE A 63 9.52 -3.20 10.14
CA ILE A 63 10.82 -3.51 10.74
C ILE A 63 10.75 -4.85 11.47
N SER A 64 9.70 -5.09 12.27
CA SER A 64 9.52 -6.36 12.98
C SER A 64 9.47 -7.57 12.03
N ARG A 65 8.95 -7.35 10.82
CA ARG A 65 8.85 -8.34 9.73
C ARG A 65 10.06 -8.35 8.79
N ARG A 66 11.08 -7.53 9.06
CA ARG A 66 12.32 -7.39 8.27
C ARG A 66 12.09 -6.94 6.83
N LEU A 67 11.04 -6.16 6.59
CA LEU A 67 10.74 -5.54 5.29
C LEU A 67 11.28 -4.11 5.18
N VAL A 68 11.65 -3.50 6.31
CA VAL A 68 12.31 -2.19 6.41
C VAL A 68 13.44 -2.30 7.45
N ASN A 69 14.53 -1.58 7.22
CA ASN A 69 15.61 -1.36 8.18
C ASN A 69 15.52 0.08 8.73
N ASP A 70 15.84 0.22 10.01
CA ASP A 70 16.20 1.52 10.60
C ASP A 70 17.72 1.70 10.49
N GLU A 71 18.13 2.63 9.65
CA GLU A 71 19.53 3.02 9.39
C GLU A 71 19.97 4.18 10.31
N SER A 72 19.27 4.38 11.44
CA SER A 72 19.68 5.35 12.45
C SER A 72 21.06 4.99 12.99
N SER A 73 22.03 5.87 12.70
CA SER A 73 23.35 5.79 13.34
C SER A 73 23.19 6.02 14.85
N PHE A 74 23.99 5.34 15.66
CA PHE A 74 23.95 5.36 17.14
C PHE A 74 23.95 6.78 17.78
N ASN A 75 24.41 7.81 17.07
CA ASN A 75 24.45 9.20 17.54
C ASN A 75 23.53 10.16 16.76
N SER A 76 22.71 9.64 15.82
CA SER A 76 21.73 10.44 15.08
C SER A 76 20.45 10.55 15.88
N ARG A 77 19.93 11.77 16.02
CA ARG A 77 18.62 12.03 16.63
C ARG A 77 17.45 11.82 15.67
N VAL A 78 17.74 11.60 14.39
CA VAL A 78 16.73 11.44 13.34
C VAL A 78 16.82 10.01 12.81
N SER A 79 15.76 9.24 13.02
CA SER A 79 15.62 7.91 12.43
C SER A 79 15.50 8.00 10.92
N LYS A 80 16.12 7.06 10.22
CA LYS A 80 16.10 6.96 8.76
C LYS A 80 15.76 5.54 8.36
N TYR A 81 14.87 5.40 7.38
CA TYR A 81 14.31 4.12 6.99
C TYR A 81 14.70 3.75 5.57
N GLN A 82 15.10 2.49 5.40
CA GLN A 82 15.48 1.87 4.14
C GLN A 82 14.58 0.65 3.92
N HIS A 83 14.01 0.46 2.73
CA HIS A 83 13.31 -0.79 2.42
C HIS A 83 14.31 -1.96 2.39
N ARG A 84 13.83 -3.12 2.82
CA ARG A 84 14.47 -4.43 2.66
C ARG A 84 13.55 -5.38 1.86
N PHE A 85 12.59 -4.81 1.14
CA PHE A 85 11.50 -5.54 0.51
C PHE A 85 11.97 -6.43 -0.64
N CYS A 86 12.95 -5.96 -1.42
CA CYS A 86 13.51 -6.69 -2.56
C CYS A 86 14.99 -6.36 -2.75
N ASN A 87 15.69 -7.18 -3.53
CA ASN A 87 17.06 -6.95 -3.99
C ASN A 87 18.07 -6.79 -2.84
N THR A 88 17.87 -7.55 -1.77
CA THR A 88 18.80 -7.61 -0.63
C THR A 88 19.61 -8.90 -0.71
N GLU A 89 20.82 -8.91 -0.12
CA GLU A 89 21.76 -10.05 -0.23
C GLU A 89 21.17 -11.40 0.20
N PHE A 90 20.20 -11.38 1.13
CA PHE A 90 19.58 -12.58 1.70
C PHE A 90 18.05 -12.60 1.50
N GLY A 91 17.52 -11.77 0.59
CA GLY A 91 16.08 -11.69 0.33
C GLY A 91 15.62 -12.66 -0.76
N ASP A 92 14.46 -13.29 -0.54
CA ASP A 92 13.83 -14.18 -1.53
C ASP A 92 13.37 -13.42 -2.79
N LEU A 93 12.98 -12.15 -2.64
CA LEU A 93 12.51 -11.31 -3.75
C LEU A 93 13.68 -10.62 -4.44
N GLN A 94 13.97 -11.08 -5.65
CA GLN A 94 14.94 -10.47 -6.56
C GLN A 94 14.20 -10.01 -7.82
N PHE A 95 14.23 -8.70 -8.05
CA PHE A 95 13.58 -8.03 -9.17
C PHE A 95 14.62 -7.34 -10.03
N SER A 96 14.46 -7.46 -11.34
CA SER A 96 15.02 -6.51 -12.29
C SER A 96 14.47 -5.09 -12.05
N ASP A 97 15.13 -4.08 -12.61
CA ASP A 97 14.67 -2.69 -12.51
C ASP A 97 13.25 -2.51 -13.03
N GLN A 98 12.89 -3.24 -14.09
CA GLN A 98 11.56 -3.22 -14.70
C GLN A 98 10.49 -3.83 -13.80
N GLU A 99 10.74 -5.01 -13.24
CA GLU A 99 9.84 -5.67 -12.28
C GLU A 99 9.65 -4.80 -11.04
N LYS A 100 10.74 -4.27 -10.48
CA LYS A 100 10.70 -3.36 -9.32
C LYS A 100 9.91 -2.08 -9.64
N GLY A 101 10.09 -1.50 -10.82
CA GLY A 101 9.34 -0.33 -11.28
C GLY A 101 7.84 -0.61 -11.38
N ILE A 102 7.46 -1.76 -11.91
CA ILE A 102 6.05 -2.21 -11.97
C ILE A 102 5.49 -2.38 -10.56
N VAL A 103 6.16 -3.13 -9.68
CA VAL A 103 5.71 -3.36 -8.29
C VAL A 103 5.53 -2.03 -7.56
N CYS A 104 6.50 -1.13 -7.65
CA CYS A 104 6.44 0.19 -7.06
C CYS A 104 5.20 0.97 -7.54
N SER A 105 4.93 0.98 -8.85
CA SER A 105 3.76 1.68 -9.41
C SER A 105 2.45 1.05 -8.95
N LEU A 106 2.35 -0.28 -8.92
CA LEU A 106 1.15 -1.00 -8.49
C LEU A 106 0.87 -0.78 -6.99
N LEU A 107 1.89 -0.80 -6.12
CA LEU A 107 1.73 -0.51 -4.69
C LEU A 107 1.22 0.92 -4.43
N LEU A 108 1.63 1.87 -5.26
CA LEU A 108 1.29 3.29 -5.09
C LEU A 108 -0.05 3.69 -5.73
N ARG A 109 -0.48 2.96 -6.76
CA ARG A 109 -1.62 3.37 -7.62
C ARG A 109 -2.62 2.24 -7.93
N GLY A 110 -2.45 1.07 -7.33
CA GLY A 110 -3.30 -0.09 -7.57
C GLY A 110 -3.24 -0.60 -9.00
N ALA A 111 -4.35 -1.20 -9.45
CA ALA A 111 -4.41 -1.95 -10.70
C ALA A 111 -4.27 -1.04 -11.93
N GLN A 112 -3.39 -1.38 -12.86
CA GLN A 112 -3.05 -0.52 -14.01
C GLN A 112 -2.92 -1.32 -15.32
N THR A 113 -3.13 -0.69 -16.47
CA THR A 113 -2.86 -1.33 -17.78
C THR A 113 -1.36 -1.28 -18.12
N PRO A 114 -0.88 -2.13 -19.04
CA PRO A 114 0.51 -2.08 -19.52
C PRO A 114 0.91 -0.70 -20.08
N GLY A 115 -0.01 -0.04 -20.80
CA GLY A 115 0.22 1.31 -21.33
C GLY A 115 0.39 2.35 -20.22
N GLU A 116 -0.43 2.29 -19.17
CA GLU A 116 -0.31 3.17 -18.00
C GLU A 116 1.00 2.93 -17.26
N LEU A 117 1.35 1.66 -17.02
CA LEU A 117 2.58 1.27 -16.33
C LEU A 117 3.80 1.83 -17.06
N ARG A 118 3.89 1.63 -18.38
CA ARG A 118 4.99 2.19 -19.18
C ARG A 118 5.18 3.69 -18.97
N THR A 119 4.10 4.47 -19.02
CA THR A 119 4.21 5.93 -18.86
C THR A 119 4.52 6.33 -17.43
N ARG A 120 3.93 5.64 -16.45
CA ARG A 120 4.01 6.00 -15.02
C ARG A 120 5.31 5.55 -14.36
N THR A 121 6.02 4.57 -14.92
CA THR A 121 7.31 4.08 -14.42
C THR A 121 8.53 4.72 -15.08
N ASN A 122 8.38 5.66 -16.02
CA ASN A 122 9.49 6.28 -16.76
C ASN A 122 10.63 6.86 -15.89
N ARG A 123 10.33 7.25 -14.64
CA ARG A 123 11.34 7.75 -13.69
C ARG A 123 11.96 6.66 -12.81
N LEU A 124 11.40 5.46 -12.84
CA LEU A 124 11.81 4.30 -12.06
C LEU A 124 12.65 3.34 -12.91
N CYS A 125 12.22 3.08 -14.14
CA CYS A 125 12.85 2.15 -15.06
C CYS A 125 12.52 2.52 -16.52
N GLN A 126 13.25 1.93 -17.47
CA GLN A 126 13.03 2.14 -18.90
C GLN A 126 12.39 0.90 -19.54
N PHE A 127 11.36 1.15 -20.34
CA PHE A 127 10.80 0.19 -21.29
C PHE A 127 10.94 0.74 -22.71
N SER A 128 11.31 -0.12 -23.65
CA SER A 128 11.39 0.17 -25.08
C SER A 128 9.99 0.45 -25.64
N ASP A 129 9.05 -0.48 -25.47
CA ASP A 129 7.67 -0.37 -25.90
C ASP A 129 6.70 -1.01 -24.89
N VAL A 130 5.40 -1.01 -25.23
CA VAL A 130 4.36 -1.60 -24.36
C VAL A 130 4.42 -3.13 -24.35
N LYS A 131 4.93 -3.76 -25.42
CA LYS A 131 5.04 -5.23 -25.50
C LYS A 131 6.07 -5.76 -24.52
N GLU A 132 7.14 -5.00 -24.29
CA GLU A 132 8.10 -5.33 -23.24
C GLU A 132 7.44 -5.33 -21.85
N VAL A 133 6.58 -4.34 -21.56
CA VAL A 133 5.83 -4.28 -20.29
C VAL A 133 4.90 -5.48 -20.16
N GLU A 134 4.18 -5.83 -21.23
CA GLU A 134 3.33 -7.02 -21.27
C GLU A 134 4.14 -8.30 -21.02
N SER A 135 5.31 -8.45 -21.65
CA SER A 135 6.18 -9.61 -21.46
C SER A 135 6.66 -9.74 -20.01
N VAL A 136 7.06 -8.64 -19.38
CA VAL A 136 7.48 -8.64 -17.97
C VAL A 136 6.30 -8.97 -17.06
N LEU A 137 5.13 -8.38 -17.30
CA LEU A 137 3.92 -8.69 -16.52
C LEU A 137 3.49 -10.15 -16.66
N ASP A 138 3.55 -10.69 -17.87
CA ASP A 138 3.20 -12.08 -18.12
C ASP A 138 4.18 -13.02 -17.42
N GLN A 139 5.49 -12.72 -17.42
CA GLN A 139 6.50 -13.45 -16.64
C GLN A 139 6.25 -13.35 -15.12
N MET A 140 5.97 -12.17 -14.60
CA MET A 140 5.66 -11.96 -13.17
C MET A 140 4.36 -12.64 -12.73
N SER A 141 3.45 -12.90 -13.67
CA SER A 141 2.21 -13.65 -13.44
C SER A 141 2.38 -15.17 -13.62
N GLN A 142 3.51 -15.64 -14.16
CA GLN A 142 3.82 -17.06 -14.30
C GLN A 142 4.25 -17.62 -12.94
N GLY A 143 3.41 -18.47 -12.35
CA GLY A 143 3.66 -19.13 -11.08
C GLY A 143 2.42 -19.88 -10.62
N GLU A 144 2.55 -20.65 -9.54
CA GLU A 144 1.38 -21.12 -8.80
C GLU A 144 0.67 -19.90 -8.20
N ALA A 145 -0.66 -19.95 -8.03
CA ALA A 145 -1.44 -18.81 -7.53
C ALA A 145 -0.94 -18.30 -6.17
N GLU A 146 -0.26 -19.14 -5.39
CA GLU A 146 0.33 -18.81 -4.09
C GLU A 146 1.67 -18.07 -4.18
N THR A 147 2.36 -18.11 -5.31
CA THR A 147 3.68 -17.47 -5.52
C THR A 147 3.65 -16.36 -6.56
N ALA A 148 2.58 -16.25 -7.34
CA ALA A 148 2.40 -15.18 -8.31
C ALA A 148 2.36 -13.80 -7.62
N LEU A 149 3.28 -12.93 -8.00
CA LEU A 149 3.43 -11.60 -7.40
C LEU A 149 2.43 -10.58 -7.96
N ILE A 150 1.98 -10.83 -9.18
CA ILE A 150 1.03 -10.01 -9.93
C ILE A 150 -0.03 -10.92 -10.52
N VAL A 151 -1.25 -10.41 -10.66
CA VAL A 151 -2.34 -11.08 -11.35
C VAL A 151 -2.93 -10.20 -12.44
N LYS A 152 -3.32 -10.84 -13.54
CA LYS A 152 -4.06 -10.20 -14.64
C LYS A 152 -5.55 -10.24 -14.31
N LEU A 153 -6.18 -9.08 -14.23
CA LEU A 153 -7.60 -8.95 -13.94
C LEU A 153 -8.45 -9.17 -15.20
N PRO A 154 -9.73 -9.55 -15.07
CA PRO A 154 -10.63 -9.68 -16.19
C PRO A 154 -10.78 -8.32 -16.88
N ARG A 155 -10.96 -8.34 -18.19
CA ARG A 155 -11.13 -7.11 -18.96
C ARG A 155 -12.46 -6.46 -18.61
N GLU A 156 -12.41 -5.17 -18.26
CA GLU A 156 -13.61 -4.36 -18.13
C GLU A 156 -14.38 -4.31 -19.46
N ALA A 157 -15.71 -4.32 -19.39
CA ALA A 157 -16.56 -4.24 -20.57
C ALA A 157 -16.23 -3.00 -21.41
N GLY A 158 -15.96 -3.20 -22.71
CA GLY A 158 -15.61 -2.12 -23.64
C GLY A 158 -14.14 -1.68 -23.61
N LYS A 159 -13.29 -2.22 -22.72
CA LYS A 159 -11.85 -1.95 -22.71
C LYS A 159 -11.07 -2.97 -23.55
N ARG A 160 -10.05 -2.49 -24.28
CA ARG A 160 -9.17 -3.33 -25.11
C ARG A 160 -8.09 -4.04 -24.30
N GLU A 161 -7.64 -3.42 -23.22
CA GLU A 161 -6.52 -3.90 -22.38
C GLU A 161 -7.04 -4.43 -21.04
N SER A 162 -6.32 -5.39 -20.47
CA SER A 162 -6.55 -5.87 -19.09
C SER A 162 -5.73 -5.02 -18.13
N ARG A 163 -6.18 -4.94 -16.86
CA ARG A 163 -5.39 -4.35 -15.78
C ARG A 163 -4.65 -5.44 -15.02
N TYR A 164 -3.53 -5.09 -14.42
CA TYR A 164 -2.74 -5.98 -13.58
C TYR A 164 -2.69 -5.42 -12.16
N MET A 165 -2.73 -6.29 -11.15
CA MET A 165 -2.70 -5.93 -9.73
C MET A 165 -1.67 -6.77 -8.98
N HIS A 166 -0.99 -6.18 -8.00
CA HIS A 166 -0.05 -6.92 -7.15
C HIS A 166 -0.79 -7.82 -6.15
N GLN A 167 -0.10 -8.83 -5.60
CA GLN A 167 -0.64 -9.74 -4.58
C GLN A 167 -0.06 -9.55 -3.18
N PHE A 168 0.74 -8.49 -2.97
CA PHE A 168 1.37 -8.20 -1.67
C PHE A 168 0.41 -7.75 -0.56
N CYS A 169 -0.86 -7.43 -0.85
CA CYS A 169 -1.88 -7.09 0.16
C CYS A 169 -2.91 -8.22 0.35
N GLY A 170 -2.50 -9.46 0.07
CA GLY A 170 -3.39 -10.62 -0.01
C GLY A 170 -3.70 -11.01 -1.45
N GLN A 171 -4.20 -12.22 -1.63
CA GLN A 171 -4.55 -12.75 -2.94
C GLN A 171 -5.78 -12.05 -3.48
N VAL A 172 -5.69 -11.59 -4.73
CA VAL A 172 -6.84 -11.02 -5.44
C VAL A 172 -7.56 -12.17 -6.12
N ASP A 173 -8.73 -12.51 -5.61
CA ASP A 173 -9.59 -13.51 -6.22
C ASP A 173 -10.24 -12.97 -7.50
N VAL A 174 -9.71 -13.43 -8.62
CA VAL A 174 -10.08 -13.01 -9.97
C VAL A 174 -11.44 -13.57 -10.37
N ASP A 175 -11.79 -14.76 -9.89
CA ASP A 175 -13.03 -15.45 -10.24
C ASP A 175 -14.22 -14.76 -9.56
N ASN A 176 -14.06 -14.35 -8.31
CA ASN A 176 -15.04 -13.52 -7.60
C ASN A 176 -15.22 -12.11 -8.24
N MET A 177 -14.24 -11.61 -8.99
CA MET A 177 -14.34 -10.34 -9.72
C MET A 177 -15.03 -10.46 -11.09
N ALA A 178 -14.96 -11.62 -11.74
CA ALA A 178 -15.56 -11.85 -13.06
C ALA A 178 -17.08 -12.04 -13.00
N GLU A 179 -17.62 -12.53 -11.88
CA GLU A 179 -19.06 -12.81 -11.70
C GLU A 179 -19.90 -11.60 -11.26
N THR A 180 -19.31 -10.43 -11.02
CA THR A 180 -20.06 -9.24 -10.61
C THR A 180 -20.22 -8.25 -11.79
N PRO A 181 -21.42 -8.05 -12.36
CA PRO A 181 -21.66 -6.95 -13.28
C PRO A 181 -21.41 -5.60 -12.60
N LEU A 182 -20.82 -4.67 -13.34
CA LEU A 182 -20.44 -3.31 -12.95
C LEU A 182 -21.46 -2.61 -12.03
N ALA A 183 -21.19 -2.60 -10.73
CA ALA A 183 -21.62 -1.54 -9.82
C ALA A 183 -20.45 -0.56 -9.61
N PRO A 184 -20.72 0.75 -9.48
CA PRO A 184 -19.66 1.76 -9.44
C PRO A 184 -18.78 1.57 -8.19
N SER A 185 -17.47 1.64 -8.37
CA SER A 185 -16.40 1.71 -7.36
C SER A 185 -16.67 1.00 -6.02
N ARG A 186 -15.92 -0.07 -5.74
CA ARG A 186 -15.85 -0.73 -4.42
C ARG A 186 -15.55 0.21 -3.24
N ALA A 187 -15.07 1.44 -3.51
CA ALA A 187 -14.98 2.52 -2.53
C ALA A 187 -16.34 2.96 -1.96
N ASN A 188 -17.46 2.78 -2.68
CA ASN A 188 -18.80 3.14 -2.18
C ASN A 188 -19.51 1.97 -1.47
N SER A 189 -19.24 0.72 -1.84
CA SER A 189 -19.89 -0.45 -1.23
C SER A 189 -19.44 -0.74 0.21
N GLN A 190 -18.30 -0.18 0.63
CA GLN A 190 -17.83 -0.24 2.02
C GLN A 190 -18.23 0.99 2.83
N ILE A 191 -18.67 2.09 2.21
CA ILE A 191 -19.06 3.30 2.94
C ILE A 191 -20.35 3.09 3.72
N GLU A 192 -21.36 2.42 3.15
CA GLU A 192 -22.62 2.16 3.86
C GLU A 192 -22.43 1.32 5.15
N PRO A 193 -21.73 0.17 5.12
CA PRO A 193 -21.50 -0.58 6.35
C PRO A 193 -20.61 0.19 7.34
N LEU A 194 -19.58 0.92 6.87
CA LEU A 194 -18.72 1.73 7.75
C LEU A 194 -19.45 2.92 8.37
N VAL A 195 -20.35 3.58 7.63
CA VAL A 195 -21.18 4.68 8.13
C VAL A 195 -22.15 4.16 9.20
N GLN A 196 -22.68 2.96 9.01
CA GLN A 196 -23.56 2.32 9.99
C GLN A 196 -22.79 1.92 11.25
N GLU A 197 -21.61 1.33 11.12
CA GLU A 197 -20.72 1.01 12.25
C GLU A 197 -20.27 2.27 13.01
N ILE A 198 -19.95 3.36 12.31
CA ILE A 198 -19.64 4.66 12.94
C ILE A 198 -20.84 5.24 13.68
N ALA A 199 -22.06 5.05 13.17
CA ALA A 199 -23.27 5.51 13.84
C ALA A 199 -23.54 4.72 15.13
N GLU A 200 -23.37 3.40 15.09
CA GLU A 200 -23.49 2.50 16.24
C GLU A 200 -22.43 2.84 17.32
N LEU A 201 -21.16 2.96 16.93
CA LEU A 201 -20.08 3.34 17.84
C LEU A 201 -20.29 4.73 18.46
N LYS A 202 -20.84 5.69 17.70
CA LYS A 202 -21.17 7.02 18.26
C LYS A 202 -22.30 6.96 19.27
N SER A 203 -23.29 6.07 19.07
CA SER A 203 -24.36 5.84 20.04
C SER A 203 -23.79 5.25 21.32
N GLU A 204 -22.97 4.20 21.22
CA GLU A 204 -22.36 3.54 22.36
C GLU A 204 -21.44 4.50 23.15
N VAL A 205 -20.65 5.32 22.47
CA VAL A 205 -19.83 6.36 23.12
C VAL A 205 -20.69 7.41 23.83
N SER A 206 -21.86 7.75 23.29
CA SER A 206 -22.79 8.68 23.94
C SER A 206 -23.39 8.07 25.22
N GLU A 207 -23.79 6.81 25.17
CA GLU A 207 -24.33 6.08 26.32
C GLU A 207 -23.27 5.94 27.43
N LEU A 208 -22.07 5.47 27.08
CA LEU A 208 -20.95 5.34 28.03
C LEU A 208 -20.57 6.68 28.68
N LYS A 209 -20.66 7.80 27.94
CA LYS A 209 -20.43 9.14 28.51
C LYS A 209 -21.52 9.55 29.50
N SER A 210 -22.78 9.18 29.25
CA SER A 210 -23.89 9.44 30.18
C SER A 210 -23.70 8.65 31.47
N GLU A 211 -23.44 7.35 31.36
CA GLU A 211 -23.19 6.48 32.51
C GLU A 211 -21.99 6.95 33.33
N LEU A 212 -20.92 7.38 32.66
CA LEU A 212 -19.74 7.93 33.34
C LEU A 212 -20.06 9.25 34.06
N SER A 213 -20.94 10.08 33.51
CA SER A 213 -21.38 11.31 34.17
C SER A 213 -22.19 11.02 35.41
N GLU A 214 -23.17 10.11 35.32
CA GLU A 214 -23.99 9.67 36.45
C GLU A 214 -23.14 9.03 37.56
N LEU A 215 -22.17 8.19 37.19
CA LEU A 215 -21.26 7.58 38.14
C LEU A 215 -20.36 8.63 38.83
N LYS A 216 -19.88 9.63 38.09
CA LYS A 216 -19.10 10.74 38.67
C LYS A 216 -19.93 11.57 39.63
N GLU A 217 -21.19 11.86 39.31
CA GLU A 217 -22.11 12.57 40.22
C GLU A 217 -22.39 11.75 41.48
N LEU A 218 -22.62 10.45 41.35
CA LEU A 218 -22.81 9.55 42.48
C LEU A 218 -21.57 9.51 43.39
N VAL A 219 -20.38 9.35 42.81
CA VAL A 219 -19.11 9.35 43.57
C VAL A 219 -18.91 10.69 44.28
N ASN A 220 -19.19 11.81 43.63
CA ASN A 220 -19.08 13.14 44.25
C ASN A 220 -20.13 13.37 45.35
N SER A 221 -21.26 12.67 45.33
CA SER A 221 -22.27 12.74 46.40
C SER A 221 -21.92 11.89 47.63
N LEU A 222 -20.99 10.94 47.48
CA LEU A 222 -20.53 10.02 48.53
C LEU A 222 -19.20 10.45 49.18
N LEU A 223 -18.55 11.49 48.64
CA LEU A 223 -17.35 12.15 49.17
C LEU A 223 -17.73 13.42 49.92
#